data_AF-A0A0M2WKD1-F1
#
_entry.id   AF-A0A0M2WKD1-F1
#
_cell.length_a   1.000
_cell.length_b   1.000
_cell.length_c   1.000
_cell.angle_alpha   90.00
_cell.angle_beta   90.00
_cell.angle_gamma   90.00
#
_symmetry.space_group_name_H-M   'P 1'
#
loop_
_entity.id
_entity.type
_entity.pdbx_description
1 polymer ?
#
loop_
_entity_poly.entity_id
_entity_poly.type
_entity_poly.pdbx_seq_one_letter_code
_entity_poly.pdbx_strand_id
1 'polypeptide(L)'
;MSINAKLKKLEDKAMAKGEYAVAAAAAHLLQDIGCVDKQINLVGAMHEVGYLQNSFSPYWKEFRTDESAWIERCLTRLVTADHDYWALASLLGCNGPTTVSIAIGQGFKSAATRLYERFDKPKVHVSTLYLTANGKVLHPVLEIGYDTTEMKNVDVGRARALSLENAQWQPGDCLGVGALSLSMQAKLPHGAWRSVWTAFETWDA
;
A
#
# COMPACT_ATOMS: atom_id res chain seq x y z
N MET A 1 5.57 -28.57 -3.59
CA MET A 1 6.81 -28.07 -2.94
C MET A 1 6.39 -27.24 -1.74
N SER A 2 6.91 -27.54 -0.54
CA SER A 2 6.56 -26.81 0.69
C SER A 2 7.01 -25.34 0.63
N ILE A 3 6.38 -24.47 1.42
CA ILE A 3 6.76 -23.06 1.52
C ILE A 3 8.23 -22.90 1.90
N ASN A 4 8.77 -23.73 2.81
CA ASN A 4 10.18 -23.71 3.20
C ASN A 4 11.11 -23.93 2.00
N ALA A 5 10.80 -24.91 1.14
CA ALA A 5 11.61 -25.19 -0.03
C ALA A 5 11.52 -24.07 -1.08
N LYS A 6 10.34 -23.45 -1.25
CA LYS A 6 10.18 -22.26 -2.11
C LYS A 6 11.02 -21.09 -1.59
N LEU A 7 10.95 -20.81 -0.29
CA LEU A 7 11.67 -19.73 0.38
C LEU A 7 13.18 -19.92 0.31
N LYS A 8 13.68 -21.14 0.57
CA LYS A 8 15.12 -21.40 0.46
C LYS A 8 15.63 -21.21 -0.98
N LYS A 9 14.87 -21.70 -1.96
CA LYS A 9 15.19 -21.46 -3.37
C LYS A 9 15.15 -19.96 -3.74
N LEU A 10 14.21 -19.20 -3.18
CA LEU A 10 14.12 -17.76 -3.39
C LEU A 10 15.32 -17.03 -2.78
N GLU A 11 15.69 -17.38 -1.54
CA GLU A 11 16.86 -16.85 -0.84
C GLU A 11 18.14 -17.05 -1.68
N ASP A 12 18.42 -18.29 -2.08
CA ASP A 12 19.63 -18.63 -2.85
C ASP A 12 19.66 -17.91 -4.21
N LYS A 13 18.51 -17.83 -4.89
CA LYS A 13 18.36 -17.12 -6.16
C LYS A 13 18.55 -15.61 -6.00
N ALA A 14 17.95 -15.01 -4.97
CA ALA A 14 18.06 -13.59 -4.69
C ALA A 14 19.50 -13.20 -4.36
N MET A 15 20.20 -14.03 -3.55
CA MET A 15 21.63 -13.86 -3.27
C MET A 15 22.47 -13.88 -4.55
N ALA A 16 22.25 -14.85 -5.43
CA ALA A 16 22.99 -14.97 -6.69
C ALA A 16 22.78 -13.77 -7.63
N LYS A 17 21.66 -13.06 -7.50
CA LYS A 17 21.31 -11.88 -8.30
C LYS A 17 21.68 -10.54 -7.66
N GLY A 18 22.20 -10.54 -6.43
CA GLY A 18 22.43 -9.32 -5.66
C GLY A 18 21.16 -8.65 -5.13
N GLU A 19 20.03 -9.36 -5.09
CA GLU A 19 18.75 -8.90 -4.55
C GLU A 19 18.73 -9.06 -3.02
N TYR A 20 19.67 -8.41 -2.32
CA TYR A 20 19.98 -8.68 -0.91
C TYR A 20 18.78 -8.45 0.04
N ALA A 21 17.90 -7.49 -0.26
CA ALA A 21 16.69 -7.25 0.53
C ALA A 21 15.74 -8.47 0.50
N VAL A 22 15.56 -9.09 -0.68
CA VAL A 22 14.74 -10.30 -0.83
C VAL A 22 15.39 -11.49 -0.15
N ALA A 23 16.71 -11.66 -0.32
CA ALA A 23 17.45 -12.73 0.33
C ALA A 23 17.35 -12.64 1.86
N ALA A 24 17.57 -11.46 2.43
CA ALA A 24 17.47 -11.23 3.87
C ALA A 24 16.04 -11.46 4.38
N ALA A 25 15.03 -10.97 3.67
CA ALA A 25 13.63 -11.18 4.06
C ALA A 25 13.23 -12.66 4.00
N ALA A 26 13.69 -13.40 2.98
CA ALA A 26 13.44 -14.84 2.86
C ALA A 26 14.14 -15.63 3.99
N ALA A 27 15.42 -15.34 4.26
CA ALA A 27 16.18 -15.98 5.34
C ALA A 27 15.55 -15.70 6.71
N HIS A 28 15.09 -14.47 6.96
CA HIS A 28 14.45 -14.12 8.22
C HIS A 28 13.09 -14.83 8.39
N LEU A 29 12.28 -14.91 7.33
CA LEU A 29 11.01 -15.63 7.34
C LEU A 29 11.19 -17.14 7.55
N LEU A 30 12.27 -17.74 7.03
CA LEU A 30 12.58 -19.16 7.27
C LEU A 30 12.76 -19.51 8.75
N GLN A 31 13.16 -18.55 9.59
CA GLN A 31 13.30 -18.76 11.04
C GLN A 31 11.95 -18.85 11.76
N ASP A 32 10.91 -18.19 11.23
CA ASP A 32 9.56 -18.20 11.79
C ASP A 32 8.53 -17.88 10.70
N ILE A 33 8.02 -18.94 10.07
CA ILE A 33 7.14 -18.84 8.91
C ILE A 33 5.76 -18.30 9.30
N GLY A 34 5.34 -18.49 10.55
CA GLY A 34 4.06 -18.03 11.07
C GLY A 34 4.02 -16.53 11.35
N CYS A 35 5.17 -15.86 11.37
CA CYS A 35 5.24 -14.43 11.67
C CYS A 35 4.74 -13.58 10.49
N VAL A 36 3.54 -13.00 10.64
CA VAL A 36 2.91 -12.13 9.63
C VAL A 36 3.81 -10.95 9.24
N ASP A 37 4.55 -10.36 10.19
CA ASP A 37 5.44 -9.24 9.86
C ASP A 37 6.58 -9.66 8.93
N LYS A 38 7.13 -10.86 9.12
CA LYS A 38 8.17 -11.41 8.24
C LYS A 38 7.60 -11.75 6.87
N GLN A 39 6.36 -12.22 6.80
CA GLN A 39 5.66 -12.45 5.54
C GLN A 39 5.43 -11.13 4.78
N ILE A 40 4.96 -10.08 5.47
CA ILE A 40 4.81 -8.73 4.92
C ILE A 40 6.16 -8.20 4.41
N ASN A 41 7.24 -8.38 5.19
CA ASN A 41 8.58 -7.94 4.78
C ASN A 41 9.04 -8.62 3.49
N LEU A 42 8.80 -9.93 3.34
CA LEU A 42 9.15 -10.64 2.12
C LEU A 42 8.37 -10.11 0.91
N VAL A 43 7.05 -9.95 1.03
CA VAL A 43 6.22 -9.43 -0.06
C VAL A 43 6.65 -8.01 -0.45
N GLY A 44 6.87 -7.15 0.55
CA GLY A 44 7.36 -5.79 0.34
C GLY A 44 8.73 -5.75 -0.34
N ALA A 45 9.67 -6.59 0.10
CA ALA A 45 11.01 -6.67 -0.49
C ALA A 45 10.97 -7.15 -1.96
N MET A 46 10.14 -8.16 -2.26
CA MET A 46 9.95 -8.64 -3.64
C MET A 46 9.39 -7.53 -4.53
N HIS A 47 8.44 -6.74 -4.02
CA HIS A 47 7.90 -5.60 -4.75
C HIS A 47 8.94 -4.48 -4.94
N GLU A 48 9.75 -4.19 -3.92
CA GLU A 48 10.81 -3.18 -3.98
C GLU A 48 11.83 -3.46 -5.09
N VAL A 49 12.21 -4.73 -5.28
CA VAL A 49 13.15 -5.12 -6.36
C VAL A 49 12.44 -5.35 -7.71
N GLY A 50 11.16 -5.00 -7.83
CA GLY A 50 10.43 -5.01 -9.09
C GLY A 50 9.97 -6.39 -9.57
N TYR A 51 9.77 -7.35 -8.67
CA TYR A 51 9.20 -8.63 -9.08
C TYR A 51 7.80 -8.42 -9.67
N LEU A 52 7.52 -9.10 -10.78
CA LEU A 52 6.19 -9.08 -11.38
C LEU A 52 5.18 -9.75 -10.45
N GLN A 53 3.91 -9.36 -10.56
CA GLN A 53 2.81 -9.91 -9.77
C GLN A 53 2.77 -11.45 -9.79
N ASN A 54 3.01 -12.05 -10.96
CA ASN A 54 3.03 -13.50 -11.13
C ASN A 54 4.17 -14.18 -10.34
N SER A 55 5.25 -13.46 -10.02
CA SER A 55 6.43 -13.99 -9.33
C SER A 55 6.24 -14.05 -7.81
N PHE A 56 5.55 -13.06 -7.21
CA PHE A 56 5.24 -13.08 -5.77
C PHE A 56 3.86 -13.65 -5.44
N SER A 57 2.96 -13.81 -6.42
CA SER A 57 1.62 -14.39 -6.24
C SER A 57 1.62 -15.73 -5.48
N PRO A 58 2.56 -16.66 -5.69
CA PRO A 58 2.59 -17.92 -4.94
C PRO A 58 2.79 -17.76 -3.43
N TYR A 59 3.54 -16.75 -3.00
CA TYR A 59 3.78 -16.45 -1.58
C TYR A 59 2.59 -15.72 -0.99
N TRP A 60 2.12 -14.71 -1.72
CA TRP A 60 0.97 -13.91 -1.34
C TRP A 60 -0.28 -14.76 -1.09
N LYS A 61 -0.64 -15.67 -2.01
CA LYS A 61 -1.80 -16.57 -1.84
C LYS A 61 -1.68 -17.47 -0.60
N GLU A 62 -0.45 -17.81 -0.21
CA GLU A 62 -0.17 -18.68 0.92
C GLU A 62 -0.16 -17.92 2.24
N PHE A 63 0.26 -16.66 2.24
CA PHE A 63 0.33 -15.81 3.45
C PHE A 63 -0.97 -15.08 3.76
N ARG A 64 -1.76 -14.70 2.75
CA ARG A 64 -2.99 -13.91 2.90
C ARG A 64 -4.24 -14.79 2.97
N THR A 65 -4.19 -15.87 3.75
CA THR A 65 -5.35 -16.74 3.97
C THR A 65 -6.47 -16.00 4.71
N ASP A 66 -6.11 -15.18 5.69
CA ASP A 66 -6.97 -14.15 6.29
C ASP A 66 -6.52 -12.77 5.79
N GLU A 67 -7.17 -12.31 4.71
CA GLU A 67 -6.84 -11.03 4.10
C GLU A 67 -7.16 -9.84 5.02
N SER A 68 -8.21 -9.95 5.84
CA SER A 68 -8.59 -8.87 6.78
C SER A 68 -7.53 -8.68 7.85
N ALA A 69 -7.05 -9.77 8.47
CA ALA A 69 -5.96 -9.71 9.44
C ALA A 69 -4.65 -9.21 8.81
N TRP A 70 -4.38 -9.59 7.55
CA TRP A 70 -3.23 -9.09 6.80
C TRP A 70 -3.29 -7.57 6.59
N ILE A 71 -4.44 -7.07 6.12
CA ILE A 71 -4.69 -5.63 5.93
C ILE A 71 -4.51 -4.90 7.26
N GLU A 72 -5.15 -5.40 8.32
CA GLU A 72 -5.11 -4.79 9.65
C GLU A 72 -3.66 -4.65 10.14
N ARG A 73 -2.84 -5.69 9.94
CA ARG A 73 -1.43 -5.68 10.33
C ARG A 73 -0.60 -4.70 9.51
N CYS A 74 -0.83 -4.64 8.19
CA CYS A 74 -0.16 -3.66 7.32
C CYS A 74 -0.48 -2.22 7.75
N LEU A 75 -1.76 -1.92 8.00
CA LEU A 75 -2.19 -0.59 8.42
C LEU A 75 -1.62 -0.23 9.81
N THR A 76 -1.60 -1.18 10.76
CA THR A 76 -0.99 -0.98 12.08
C THR A 76 0.49 -0.58 11.96
N ARG A 77 1.26 -1.24 11.09
CA ARG A 77 2.66 -0.90 10.83
C ARG A 77 2.83 0.50 10.22
N LEU A 78 1.91 0.89 9.33
CA LEU A 78 1.92 2.24 8.75
C LEU A 78 1.54 3.32 9.75
N VAL A 79 0.71 3.02 10.75
CA VAL A 79 0.44 3.97 11.84
C VAL A 79 1.70 4.22 12.68
N THR A 80 2.48 3.17 12.97
CA THR A 80 3.64 3.27 13.88
C THR A 80 4.93 3.73 13.20
N ALA A 81 5.10 3.49 11.91
CA ALA A 81 6.32 3.83 11.17
C ALA A 81 6.03 4.69 9.92
N ASP A 82 6.67 5.86 9.84
CA ASP A 82 6.44 6.81 8.74
C ASP A 82 7.00 6.33 7.39
N HIS A 83 7.95 5.40 7.41
CA HIS A 83 8.69 4.93 6.23
C HIS A 83 8.64 3.42 6.02
N ASP A 84 7.55 2.77 6.42
CA ASP A 84 7.36 1.33 6.18
C ASP A 84 6.83 1.06 4.77
N TYR A 85 7.72 1.17 3.78
CA TYR A 85 7.41 0.88 2.38
C TYR A 85 6.91 -0.56 2.18
N TRP A 86 7.45 -1.53 2.93
CA TRP A 86 7.10 -2.93 2.78
C TRP A 86 5.68 -3.24 3.23
N ALA A 87 5.22 -2.63 4.34
CA ALA A 87 3.82 -2.68 4.75
C ALA A 87 2.90 -2.02 3.71
N LEU A 88 3.31 -0.87 3.16
CA LEU A 88 2.55 -0.17 2.12
C LEU A 88 2.40 -1.03 0.86
N ALA A 89 3.51 -1.52 0.30
CA ALA A 89 3.49 -2.38 -0.90
C ALA A 89 2.72 -3.69 -0.68
N SER A 90 2.70 -4.19 0.56
CA SER A 90 1.93 -5.38 0.94
C SER A 90 0.42 -5.18 0.97
N LEU A 91 -0.10 -3.95 0.87
CA LEU A 91 -1.52 -3.69 0.67
C LEU A 91 -1.96 -3.85 -0.79
N LEU A 92 -1.03 -3.83 -1.75
CA LEU A 92 -1.37 -4.07 -3.16
C LEU A 92 -2.13 -5.39 -3.30
N GLY A 93 -3.06 -5.41 -4.24
CA GLY A 93 -3.97 -6.49 -4.62
C GLY A 93 -4.89 -7.05 -3.53
N CYS A 94 -4.87 -6.52 -2.30
CA CYS A 94 -5.95 -6.75 -1.33
C CYS A 94 -7.24 -6.12 -1.83
N ASN A 95 -8.38 -6.55 -1.29
CA ASN A 95 -9.65 -5.90 -1.56
C ASN A 95 -9.64 -4.44 -1.07
N GLY A 96 -9.87 -3.51 -1.99
CA GLY A 96 -9.78 -2.07 -1.75
C GLY A 96 -10.86 -1.54 -0.81
N PRO A 97 -12.17 -1.79 -1.07
CA PRO A 97 -13.22 -1.43 -0.14
C PRO A 97 -13.00 -1.97 1.28
N THR A 98 -12.57 -3.22 1.42
CA THR A 98 -12.21 -3.80 2.72
C THR A 98 -11.02 -3.08 3.34
N THR A 99 -9.99 -2.73 2.55
CA THR A 99 -8.84 -1.96 3.04
C THR A 99 -9.25 -0.60 3.59
N VAL A 100 -10.11 0.13 2.87
CA VAL A 100 -10.66 1.41 3.32
C VAL A 100 -11.49 1.24 4.59
N SER A 101 -12.37 0.23 4.63
CA SER A 101 -13.22 -0.06 5.79
C SER A 101 -12.40 -0.37 7.05
N ILE A 102 -11.37 -1.22 6.94
CA ILE A 102 -10.48 -1.55 8.06
C ILE A 102 -9.67 -0.33 8.49
N ALA A 103 -9.17 0.49 7.56
CA ALA A 103 -8.48 1.74 7.90
C ALA A 103 -9.41 2.68 8.70
N ILE A 104 -10.67 2.85 8.27
CA ILE A 104 -11.65 3.64 9.02
C ILE A 104 -11.90 3.04 10.40
N GLY A 105 -12.01 1.71 10.50
CA GLY A 105 -12.10 0.99 11.78
C GLY A 105 -10.90 1.23 12.72
N GLN A 106 -9.71 1.50 12.17
CA GLN A 106 -8.51 1.90 12.91
C GLN A 106 -8.45 3.41 13.22
N GLY A 107 -9.52 4.17 12.94
CA GLY A 107 -9.64 5.58 13.27
C GLY A 107 -9.26 6.53 12.13
N PHE A 108 -8.88 6.03 10.95
CA PHE A 108 -8.73 6.91 9.79
C PHE A 108 -10.07 7.52 9.39
N LYS A 109 -10.02 8.72 8.82
CA LYS A 109 -11.14 9.48 8.30
C LYS A 109 -10.92 9.73 6.82
N SER A 110 -12.00 9.75 6.04
CA SER A 110 -11.93 10.14 4.64
C SER A 110 -11.65 11.63 4.53
N ALA A 111 -10.67 11.99 3.71
CA ALA A 111 -10.44 13.36 3.28
C ALA A 111 -10.91 13.57 1.85
N ALA A 112 -10.64 12.64 0.93
CA ALA A 112 -11.06 12.78 -0.47
C ALA A 112 -11.37 11.44 -1.10
N THR A 113 -12.15 11.49 -2.17
CA THR A 113 -12.25 10.45 -3.17
C THR A 113 -11.93 11.04 -4.54
N ARG A 114 -11.18 10.30 -5.36
CA ARG A 114 -10.94 10.66 -6.76
C ARG A 114 -11.01 9.45 -7.67
N LEU A 115 -11.22 9.70 -8.94
CA LEU A 115 -11.18 8.69 -9.98
C LEU A 115 -10.14 9.10 -11.03
N TYR A 116 -9.27 8.18 -11.42
CA TYR A 116 -8.38 8.40 -12.56
C TYR A 116 -8.44 7.24 -13.56
N GLU A 117 -8.22 7.57 -14.82
CA GLU A 117 -8.25 6.62 -15.93
C GLU A 117 -6.86 6.01 -16.18
N ARG A 118 -6.84 4.78 -16.68
CA ARG A 118 -5.64 4.10 -17.14
C ARG A 118 -5.88 3.61 -18.56
N PHE A 119 -4.89 3.77 -19.42
CA PHE A 119 -4.98 3.24 -20.79
C PHE A 119 -5.15 1.72 -20.75
N ASP A 120 -6.19 1.22 -21.43
CA ASP A 120 -6.51 -0.21 -21.58
C ASP A 120 -6.62 -0.98 -20.25
N LYS A 121 -7.00 -0.30 -19.17
CA LYS A 121 -7.20 -0.89 -17.84
C LYS A 121 -8.41 -0.24 -17.16
N PRO A 122 -9.04 -0.91 -16.17
CA PRO A 122 -10.13 -0.29 -15.45
C PRO A 122 -9.68 0.99 -14.74
N LYS A 123 -10.65 1.89 -14.52
CA LYS A 123 -10.46 3.12 -13.76
C LYS A 123 -10.05 2.78 -12.33
N VAL A 124 -9.41 3.73 -11.66
CA VAL A 124 -8.96 3.55 -10.27
C VAL A 124 -9.68 4.56 -9.40
N HIS A 125 -10.46 4.05 -8.45
CA HIS A 125 -11.02 4.85 -7.36
C HIS A 125 -9.95 4.97 -6.29
N VAL A 126 -9.62 6.19 -5.87
CA VAL A 126 -8.66 6.45 -4.78
C VAL A 126 -9.36 7.13 -3.62
N SER A 127 -9.30 6.50 -2.45
CA SER A 127 -9.67 7.09 -1.17
C SER A 127 -8.43 7.66 -0.50
N THR A 128 -8.46 8.96 -0.20
CA THR A 128 -7.44 9.64 0.61
C THR A 128 -7.93 9.66 2.05
N LEU A 129 -7.17 9.03 2.93
CA LEU A 129 -7.50 8.84 4.33
C LEU A 129 -6.49 9.57 5.21
N TYR A 130 -6.92 10.07 6.37
CA TYR A 130 -6.04 10.66 7.37
C TYR A 130 -6.39 10.19 8.78
N LEU A 131 -5.43 10.09 9.68
CA LEU A 131 -5.68 9.62 11.05
C LEU A 131 -5.96 10.77 12.03
N THR A 132 -5.11 11.79 12.04
CA THR A 132 -5.22 12.95 12.94
C THR A 132 -5.14 14.26 12.15
N ALA A 133 -5.80 15.29 12.68
CA ALA A 133 -5.72 16.64 12.17
C ALA A 133 -5.28 17.59 13.30
N ASN A 134 -4.23 18.36 13.04
CA ASN A 134 -3.83 19.48 13.90
C ASN A 134 -4.01 20.78 13.12
N GLY A 135 -5.18 21.41 13.28
CA GLY A 135 -5.65 22.46 12.39
C GLY A 135 -5.78 21.94 10.95
N LYS A 136 -5.01 22.51 10.02
CA LYS A 136 -5.01 22.13 8.60
C LYS A 136 -3.97 21.05 8.25
N VAL A 137 -3.21 20.57 9.23
CA VAL A 137 -2.18 19.56 9.02
C VAL A 137 -2.76 18.17 9.26
N LEU A 138 -2.82 17.36 8.21
CA LEU A 138 -3.32 15.98 8.25
C LEU A 138 -2.16 15.00 8.36
N HIS A 139 -2.23 14.06 9.31
CA HIS A 139 -1.18 13.08 9.51
C HIS A 139 -1.62 11.82 10.29
N PRO A 140 -1.07 10.63 9.96
CA PRO A 140 -0.61 10.24 8.63
C PRO A 140 -1.71 10.36 7.57
N VAL A 141 -1.30 10.55 6.31
CA VAL A 141 -2.19 10.51 5.13
C VAL A 141 -1.87 9.26 4.32
N LEU A 142 -2.90 8.47 4.03
CA LEU A 142 -2.83 7.22 3.29
C LEU A 142 -3.73 7.31 2.04
N GLU A 143 -3.24 6.87 0.90
CA GLU A 143 -4.02 6.72 -0.32
C GLU A 143 -4.27 5.25 -0.59
N ILE A 144 -5.54 4.88 -0.77
CA ILE A 144 -5.96 3.53 -1.17
C ILE A 144 -6.67 3.62 -2.51
N GLY A 145 -5.94 3.29 -3.57
CA GLY A 145 -6.39 3.24 -4.94
C GLY A 145 -6.70 1.81 -5.38
N TYR A 146 -7.96 1.53 -5.70
CA TYR A 146 -8.40 0.23 -6.18
C TYR A 146 -9.07 0.30 -7.55
N ASP A 147 -8.85 -0.77 -8.31
CA ASP A 147 -9.44 -1.01 -9.61
C ASP A 147 -10.98 -1.12 -9.50
N THR A 148 -11.73 -0.40 -10.32
CA THR A 148 -13.21 -0.36 -10.24
C THR A 148 -13.90 -1.62 -10.75
N THR A 149 -13.16 -2.58 -11.33
CA THR A 149 -13.70 -3.85 -11.83
C THR A 149 -13.35 -5.00 -10.90
N GLU A 150 -12.06 -5.20 -10.61
CA GLU A 150 -11.62 -6.28 -9.71
C GLU A 150 -11.70 -5.91 -8.22
N MET A 151 -11.91 -4.63 -7.90
CA MET A 151 -11.96 -4.11 -6.54
C MET A 151 -10.69 -4.36 -5.73
N LYS A 152 -9.55 -4.50 -6.41
CA LYS A 152 -8.24 -4.75 -5.80
C LYS A 152 -7.39 -3.50 -5.76
N ASN A 153 -6.63 -3.33 -4.69
CA ASN A 153 -5.64 -2.27 -4.57
C ASN A 153 -4.60 -2.36 -5.70
N VAL A 154 -4.45 -1.29 -6.46
CA VAL A 154 -3.49 -1.16 -7.57
C VAL A 154 -2.59 0.06 -7.42
N ASP A 155 -2.90 0.95 -6.48
CA ASP A 155 -2.15 2.15 -6.16
C ASP A 155 -2.30 2.42 -4.66
N VAL A 156 -1.22 2.35 -3.89
CA VAL A 156 -1.25 2.65 -2.46
C VAL A 156 -0.13 3.62 -2.13
N GLY A 157 -0.48 4.69 -1.43
CA GLY A 157 0.40 5.83 -1.21
C GLY A 157 0.40 6.29 0.23
N ARG A 158 1.48 6.93 0.65
CA ARG A 158 1.55 7.73 1.87
C ARG A 158 1.94 9.15 1.48
N ALA A 159 1.23 10.14 1.99
CA ALA A 159 1.57 11.55 1.78
C ALA A 159 2.16 12.17 3.04
N ARG A 160 3.10 13.10 2.83
CA ARG A 160 3.69 13.95 3.89
C ARG A 160 3.02 15.31 3.98
N ALA A 161 2.47 15.78 2.86
CA ALA A 161 1.84 17.09 2.79
C ALA A 161 0.67 17.07 1.82
N LEU A 162 -0.30 17.90 2.12
CA LEU A 162 -1.49 18.18 1.35
C LEU A 162 -1.50 19.68 1.06
N SER A 163 -1.59 20.03 -0.22
CA SER A 163 -1.78 21.42 -0.67
C SER A 163 -3.21 21.53 -1.20
N LEU A 164 -3.99 22.46 -0.63
CA LEU A 164 -5.35 22.75 -1.09
C LEU A 164 -5.38 24.09 -1.81
N GLU A 165 -6.11 24.15 -2.92
CA GLU A 165 -6.40 25.41 -3.61
C GLU A 165 -7.50 26.20 -2.86
N ASN A 166 -8.42 25.51 -2.19
CA ASN A 166 -9.48 26.12 -1.40
C ASN A 166 -9.15 26.16 0.10
N ALA A 167 -8.91 27.35 0.64
CA ALA A 167 -8.42 27.54 2.01
C ALA A 167 -9.46 27.35 3.12
N GLN A 168 -10.73 27.08 2.78
CA GLN A 168 -11.85 26.98 3.74
C GLN A 168 -12.12 25.56 4.29
N TRP A 169 -11.41 24.54 3.79
CA TRP A 169 -11.60 23.14 4.19
C TRP A 169 -11.40 22.88 5.70
N GLN A 170 -12.28 22.06 6.30
CA GLN A 170 -12.19 21.58 7.68
C GLN A 170 -12.04 20.05 7.74
N PRO A 171 -11.43 19.50 8.81
CA PRO A 171 -11.34 18.05 9.02
C PRO A 171 -12.70 17.36 9.00
N GLY A 172 -12.93 16.52 8.00
CA GLY A 172 -14.18 15.78 7.80
C GLY A 172 -14.95 16.20 6.56
N ASP A 173 -14.64 17.36 6.00
CA ASP A 173 -15.15 17.78 4.69
C ASP A 173 -14.46 16.96 3.59
N CYS A 174 -15.16 16.76 2.46
CA CYS A 174 -14.48 16.35 1.24
C CYS A 174 -13.46 17.43 0.83
N LEU A 175 -12.22 17.03 0.59
CA LEU A 175 -11.18 17.90 0.07
C LEU A 175 -11.64 18.49 -1.26
N GLY A 176 -11.35 19.75 -1.54
CA GLY A 176 -11.62 20.36 -2.85
C GLY A 176 -10.55 19.97 -3.88
N VAL A 177 -10.13 20.93 -4.71
CA VAL A 177 -9.01 20.76 -5.64
C VAL A 177 -7.68 20.99 -4.92
N GLY A 178 -6.67 20.19 -5.26
CA GLY A 178 -5.34 20.34 -4.68
C GLY A 178 -4.34 19.30 -5.16
N ALA A 179 -3.28 19.10 -4.37
CA ALA A 179 -2.25 18.11 -4.64
C ALA A 179 -1.63 17.51 -3.38
N LEU A 180 -1.21 16.26 -3.49
CA LEU A 180 -0.54 15.51 -2.44
C LEU A 180 0.94 15.35 -2.77
N SER A 181 1.78 15.63 -1.77
CA SER A 181 3.20 15.29 -1.81
C SER A 181 3.38 13.90 -1.21
N LEU A 182 3.47 12.90 -2.08
CA LEU A 182 3.69 11.52 -1.66
C LEU A 182 5.10 11.37 -1.09
N SER A 183 5.25 10.61 0.00
CA SER A 183 6.54 10.18 0.51
C SER A 183 6.89 8.78 0.05
N MET A 184 5.87 7.93 -0.12
CA MET A 184 6.00 6.56 -0.60
C MET A 184 4.78 6.20 -1.44
N GLN A 185 5.00 5.49 -2.54
CA GLN A 185 3.92 4.95 -3.35
C GLN A 185 4.31 3.59 -3.93
N ALA A 186 3.38 2.65 -3.93
CA ALA A 186 3.50 1.37 -4.60
C ALA A 186 2.33 1.21 -5.58
N LYS A 187 2.60 0.85 -6.83
CA LYS A 187 1.58 0.63 -7.85
C LYS A 187 1.74 -0.72 -8.54
N LEU A 188 0.65 -1.22 -9.12
CA LEU A 188 0.68 -2.34 -10.07
C LEU A 188 0.48 -1.82 -11.51
N PRO A 189 1.24 -2.29 -12.51
CA PRO A 189 2.32 -3.29 -12.43
C PRO A 189 3.71 -2.68 -12.14
N HIS A 190 3.83 -1.35 -12.00
CA HIS A 190 5.11 -0.64 -11.89
C HIS A 190 5.43 -0.20 -10.45
N GLY A 191 6.68 -0.46 -10.04
CA GLY A 191 7.18 -0.51 -8.65
C GLY A 191 7.19 0.77 -7.80
N ALA A 192 8.07 0.76 -6.79
CA ALA A 192 8.20 1.80 -5.77
C ALA A 192 8.55 3.16 -6.36
N TRP A 193 7.76 4.20 -6.07
CA TRP A 193 8.17 5.58 -6.33
C TRP A 193 8.36 6.29 -4.99
N ARG A 194 9.56 6.85 -4.77
CA ARG A 194 9.84 7.74 -3.64
C ARG A 194 9.68 9.17 -4.14
N SER A 195 8.66 9.83 -3.63
CA SER A 195 8.27 11.22 -3.88
C SER A 195 7.82 11.59 -5.29
N VAL A 196 6.48 11.68 -5.45
CA VAL A 196 5.79 12.19 -6.64
C VAL A 196 4.72 13.18 -6.17
N TRP A 197 4.58 14.29 -6.89
CA TRP A 197 3.47 15.22 -6.70
C TRP A 197 2.27 14.73 -7.51
N THR A 198 1.14 14.51 -6.85
CA THR A 198 -0.09 14.00 -7.51
C THR A 198 -1.22 14.99 -7.30
N ALA A 199 -1.71 15.58 -8.39
CA ALA A 199 -2.91 16.41 -8.37
C ALA A 199 -4.15 15.55 -8.08
N PHE A 200 -5.15 16.14 -7.42
CA PHE A 200 -6.44 15.53 -7.22
C PHE A 200 -7.57 16.55 -7.41
N GLU A 201 -8.67 16.04 -7.96
CA GLU A 201 -9.94 16.74 -8.10
C GLU A 201 -11.03 15.84 -7.53
N THR A 202 -11.94 16.41 -6.74
CA THR A 202 -13.14 15.73 -6.27
C THR A 202 -14.28 15.93 -7.24
N TRP A 203 -15.10 14.89 -7.40
CA TRP A 203 -16.31 14.93 -8.19
C TRP A 203 -17.49 15.08 -7.23
N ASP A 204 -18.42 15.98 -7.53
CA ASP A 204 -19.68 16.07 -6.78
C ASP A 204 -20.46 14.76 -6.91
N ALA A 205 -21.05 14.31 -5.80
CA ALA A 205 -21.84 13.08 -5.72
C ALA A 205 -23.15 13.15 -6.51
#